data_AF-A0A1F7PVM0-F1
#
_entry.id   AF-A0A1F7PVM0-F1
#
_cell.length_a   1.000
_cell.length_b   1.000
_cell.length_c   1.000
_cell.angle_alpha   90.00
_cell.angle_beta   90.00
_cell.angle_gamma   90.00
#
_symmetry.space_group_name_H-M   'P 1'
#
loop_
_entity.id
_entity.type
_entity.pdbx_description
1 polymer ?
#
loop_
_entity_poly.entity_id
_entity_poly.type
_entity_poly.pdbx_seq_one_letter_code
_entity_poly.pdbx_strand_id
1 'polypeptide(L)'
;AWPGSVALAYPQLQLYIEGSVYSPETETWTISSPTFKLWVIGDVKRGALYDVNLTSSFFGSGGALTMVPITTTLLTDPSVPEAVAPGLSGTGDHPVLPRHGNFDDPSLDHWQDYGLGNFTRDDSPIGDFITSFPLSFNSTGQINAYDVTITGWDRVHFDAYGCGEGSPTTCAKYVKAPFSHDAAGGSHPVPEPASLLLLGSGLVGLAAWRNRFCRKPGP
;
A
#
# COMPACT_ATOMS: atom_id res chain seq x y z
N ALA A 1 28.72 27.21 -7.81
CA ALA A 1 27.36 26.67 -7.62
C ALA A 1 27.48 25.45 -6.74
N TRP A 2 26.87 25.46 -5.56
CA TRP A 2 26.82 24.27 -4.71
C TRP A 2 25.83 23.30 -5.34
N PRO A 3 26.17 22.02 -5.56
CA PRO A 3 25.17 21.04 -5.96
C PRO A 3 24.12 21.02 -4.85
N GLY A 4 22.90 21.43 -5.18
CA GLY A 4 21.81 21.51 -4.21
C GLY A 4 21.53 20.12 -3.66
N SER A 5 21.77 19.90 -2.38
CA SER A 5 21.34 18.70 -1.68
C SER A 5 19.80 18.67 -1.75
N VAL A 6 19.24 17.67 -2.42
CA VAL A 6 17.79 17.45 -2.41
C VAL A 6 17.41 17.00 -1.00
N ALA A 7 16.56 17.75 -0.32
CA ALA A 7 15.98 17.33 0.96
C ALA A 7 14.78 16.41 0.67
N LEU A 8 14.90 15.13 1.01
CA LEU A 8 13.83 14.15 0.88
C LEU A 8 13.19 13.89 2.24
N ALA A 9 11.86 13.91 2.29
CA ALA A 9 11.09 13.71 3.52
C ALA A 9 10.55 12.28 3.57
N TYR A 10 11.42 11.30 3.89
CA TYR A 10 10.99 9.93 4.16
C TYR A 10 10.03 9.89 5.35
N PRO A 11 8.82 9.31 5.24
CA PRO A 11 7.98 9.15 6.41
C PRO A 11 8.60 8.15 7.39
N GLN A 12 8.33 8.33 8.68
CA GLN A 12 8.84 7.42 9.71
C GLN A 12 8.14 6.04 9.64
N LEU A 13 6.91 6.00 9.15
CA LEU A 13 6.11 4.80 8.93
C LEU A 13 5.44 4.92 7.56
N GLN A 14 5.41 3.86 6.76
CA GLN A 14 4.77 3.82 5.44
C GLN A 14 4.35 2.39 5.07
N LEU A 15 3.42 2.26 4.11
CA LEU A 15 3.01 0.98 3.53
C LEU A 15 3.42 0.88 2.06
N TYR A 16 3.59 -0.36 1.60
CA TYR A 16 3.79 -0.66 0.19
C TYR A 16 3.19 -2.02 -0.16
N ILE A 17 2.54 -2.14 -1.31
CA ILE A 17 2.09 -3.43 -1.85
C ILE A 17 2.95 -3.81 -3.06
N GLU A 18 3.56 -4.99 -3.04
CA GLU A 18 4.33 -5.47 -4.20
C GLU A 18 3.44 -5.62 -5.44
N GLY A 19 3.85 -5.04 -6.56
CA GLY A 19 3.11 -5.09 -7.83
C GLY A 19 1.86 -4.19 -7.89
N SER A 20 1.64 -3.35 -6.88
CA SER A 20 0.54 -2.37 -6.89
C SER A 20 0.82 -1.18 -7.81
N VAL A 21 -0.23 -0.43 -8.11
CA VAL A 21 -0.19 0.84 -8.86
C VAL A 21 -0.57 1.97 -7.93
N TYR A 22 0.26 3.02 -7.87
CA TYR A 22 -0.06 4.22 -7.11
C TYR A 22 -1.14 5.03 -7.84
N SER A 23 -2.23 5.33 -7.14
CA SER A 23 -3.31 6.18 -7.64
C SER A 23 -3.08 7.60 -7.14
N PRO A 24 -2.76 8.58 -8.02
CA PRO A 24 -2.59 9.97 -7.60
C PRO A 24 -3.91 10.66 -7.23
N GLU A 25 -5.06 10.11 -7.64
CA GLU A 25 -6.38 10.67 -7.31
C GLU A 25 -6.76 10.43 -5.86
N THR A 26 -6.40 9.26 -5.34
CA THR A 26 -6.70 8.81 -3.99
C THR A 26 -5.46 8.74 -3.10
N GLU A 27 -4.31 9.14 -3.65
CA GLU A 27 -2.99 9.08 -3.03
C GLU A 27 -2.70 7.74 -2.34
N THR A 28 -3.01 6.60 -2.99
CA THR A 28 -2.90 5.28 -2.35
C THR A 28 -2.36 4.20 -3.30
N TRP A 29 -1.69 3.20 -2.74
CA TRP A 29 -1.31 1.98 -3.46
C TRP A 29 -2.51 1.07 -3.66
N THR A 30 -2.83 0.73 -4.91
CA THR A 30 -3.98 -0.11 -5.24
C THR A 30 -3.56 -1.41 -5.91
N ILE A 31 -4.20 -2.51 -5.50
CA ILE A 31 -4.07 -3.81 -6.15
C ILE A 31 -5.43 -4.48 -6.28
N SER A 32 -5.68 -5.13 -7.42
CA SER A 32 -6.92 -5.87 -7.68
C SER A 32 -6.84 -7.36 -7.34
N SER A 33 -5.63 -7.87 -7.07
CA SER A 33 -5.43 -9.26 -6.66
C SER A 33 -5.91 -9.46 -5.22
N PRO A 34 -6.66 -10.54 -4.92
CA PRO A 34 -7.03 -10.87 -3.55
C PRO A 34 -5.84 -11.40 -2.73
N THR A 35 -4.75 -11.79 -3.40
CA THR A 35 -3.51 -12.23 -2.77
C THR A 35 -2.36 -11.34 -3.17
N PHE A 36 -1.62 -10.82 -2.20
CA PHE A 36 -0.52 -9.88 -2.44
C PHE A 36 0.44 -9.80 -1.25
N LYS A 37 1.60 -9.18 -1.46
CA LYS A 37 2.58 -8.94 -0.39
C LYS A 37 2.46 -7.50 0.08
N LEU A 38 2.15 -7.32 1.36
CA LEU A 38 2.07 -6.02 2.01
C LEU A 38 3.29 -5.80 2.89
N TRP A 39 3.96 -4.66 2.73
CA TRP A 39 5.07 -4.24 3.58
C TRP A 39 4.61 -3.13 4.50
N VAL A 40 4.98 -3.24 5.77
CA VAL A 40 4.94 -2.15 6.73
C VAL A 40 6.39 -1.77 7.03
N ILE A 41 6.72 -0.51 6.80
CA ILE A 41 8.11 -0.05 6.72
C ILE A 41 8.32 1.06 7.75
N GLY A 42 9.27 0.87 8.66
CA GLY A 42 9.65 1.87 9.65
C GLY A 42 11.07 2.41 9.44
N ASP A 43 11.21 3.73 9.34
CA ASP A 43 12.51 4.44 9.36
C ASP A 43 12.96 4.65 10.81
N VAL A 44 13.61 3.62 11.38
CA VAL A 44 14.03 3.65 12.79
C VAL A 44 15.13 4.68 13.08
N LYS A 45 15.80 5.23 12.04
CA LYS A 45 16.76 6.33 12.21
C LYS A 45 16.08 7.63 12.63
N ARG A 46 14.77 7.76 12.36
CA ARG A 46 13.93 8.85 12.86
C ARG A 46 13.35 8.56 14.25
N GLY A 47 13.66 7.40 14.81
CA GLY A 47 13.19 6.93 16.11
C GLY A 47 12.54 5.55 16.00
N ALA A 48 12.78 4.71 17.00
CA ALA A 48 12.06 3.45 17.14
C ALA A 48 10.54 3.67 17.21
N LEU A 49 9.78 2.73 16.67
CA LEU A 49 8.32 2.69 16.81
C LEU A 49 7.94 1.52 17.69
N TYR A 50 7.10 1.78 18.68
CA TYR A 50 6.57 0.75 19.58
C TYR A 50 5.10 0.48 19.29
N ASP A 51 4.65 -0.76 19.51
CA ASP A 51 3.27 -1.20 19.29
C ASP A 51 2.73 -0.74 17.93
N VAL A 52 3.48 -1.05 16.87
CA VAL A 52 3.03 -0.79 15.51
C VAL A 52 1.81 -1.66 15.25
N ASN A 53 0.74 -1.01 14.79
CA ASN A 53 -0.51 -1.64 14.38
C ASN A 53 -0.74 -1.36 12.90
N LEU A 54 -1.23 -2.37 12.20
CA LEU A 54 -1.85 -2.25 10.89
C LEU A 54 -3.36 -2.24 11.08
N THR A 55 -4.03 -1.17 10.70
CA THR A 55 -5.48 -1.09 10.73
C THR A 55 -6.02 -1.46 9.36
N SER A 56 -6.95 -2.41 9.32
CA SER A 56 -7.69 -2.76 8.10
C SER A 56 -9.12 -2.24 8.19
N SER A 57 -9.58 -1.53 7.17
CA SER A 57 -10.96 -1.06 7.01
C SER A 57 -11.67 -1.91 5.94
N PHE A 58 -12.77 -2.56 6.32
CA PHE A 58 -13.47 -3.55 5.51
C PHE A 58 -14.74 -2.99 4.89
N PHE A 59 -14.97 -3.33 3.62
CA PHE A 59 -16.14 -2.95 2.84
C PHE A 59 -16.80 -4.18 2.23
N GLY A 60 -18.14 -4.21 2.24
CA GLY A 60 -18.94 -5.30 1.71
C GLY A 60 -19.69 -6.06 2.79
N SER A 61 -20.18 -7.26 2.47
CA SER A 61 -21.13 -8.01 3.32
C SER A 61 -20.51 -9.06 4.24
N GLY A 62 -19.19 -9.24 4.23
CA GLY A 62 -18.49 -10.23 5.07
C GLY A 62 -17.40 -11.00 4.33
N GLY A 63 -16.33 -11.34 5.06
CA GLY A 63 -15.18 -12.01 4.48
C GLY A 63 -14.11 -12.38 5.50
N ALA A 64 -12.92 -12.72 5.00
CA ALA A 64 -11.75 -13.00 5.83
C ALA A 64 -10.51 -12.31 5.26
N LEU A 65 -9.67 -11.82 6.18
CA LEU A 65 -8.31 -11.37 5.93
C LEU A 65 -7.35 -12.31 6.66
N THR A 66 -6.35 -12.80 5.94
CA THR A 66 -5.23 -13.55 6.54
C THR A 66 -3.92 -12.87 6.19
N MET A 67 -3.00 -12.84 7.15
CA MET A 67 -1.67 -12.27 6.97
C MET A 67 -0.64 -13.25 7.53
N VAL A 68 0.26 -13.71 6.66
CA VAL A 68 1.32 -14.64 7.03
C VAL A 68 2.65 -13.91 6.96
N PRO A 69 3.44 -13.85 8.05
CA PRO A 69 4.76 -13.24 8.03
C PRO A 69 5.67 -13.89 6.99
N ILE A 70 6.34 -13.06 6.21
CA ILE A 70 7.30 -13.49 5.17
C ILE A 70 8.50 -12.54 5.14
N THR A 71 9.54 -12.93 4.42
CA THR A 71 10.57 -12.01 3.94
C THR A 71 10.26 -11.59 2.51
N THR A 72 10.57 -10.36 2.13
CA THR A 72 10.45 -9.95 0.72
C THR A 72 11.54 -10.58 -0.16
N THR A 73 11.28 -10.64 -1.47
CA THR A 73 12.26 -11.06 -2.49
C THR A 73 12.69 -9.93 -3.43
N LEU A 74 12.08 -8.74 -3.31
CA LEU A 74 12.42 -7.59 -4.18
C LEU A 74 13.75 -6.93 -3.80
N LEU A 75 14.22 -7.17 -2.58
CA LEU A 75 15.50 -6.70 -2.08
C LEU A 75 16.04 -7.66 -1.01
N THR A 76 17.30 -7.50 -0.62
CA THR A 76 17.86 -8.27 0.51
C THR A 76 17.38 -7.68 1.83
N ASP A 77 16.36 -8.31 2.41
CA ASP A 77 15.76 -7.94 3.69
C ASP A 77 15.94 -9.09 4.70
N PRO A 78 16.70 -8.91 5.78
CA PRO A 78 16.85 -9.92 6.82
C PRO A 78 15.72 -9.88 7.87
N SER A 79 14.84 -8.87 7.83
CA SER A 79 13.78 -8.73 8.83
C SER A 79 12.77 -9.86 8.72
N VAL A 80 12.64 -10.63 9.81
CA VAL A 80 11.57 -11.61 9.99
C VAL A 80 10.50 -10.98 10.87
N PRO A 81 9.27 -10.76 10.37
CA PRO A 81 8.17 -10.25 11.17
C PRO A 81 7.65 -11.29 12.17
N GLU A 82 7.07 -10.82 13.26
CA GLU A 82 6.32 -11.67 14.18
C GLU A 82 4.94 -12.03 13.60
N ALA A 83 4.29 -13.05 14.18
CA ALA A 83 2.92 -13.37 13.83
C ALA A 83 1.99 -12.21 14.20
N VAL A 84 1.07 -11.87 13.30
CA VAL A 84 0.08 -10.82 13.56
C VAL A 84 -0.86 -11.23 14.69
N ALA A 85 -1.13 -10.31 15.61
CA ALA A 85 -2.11 -10.50 16.68
C ALA A 85 -3.31 -9.59 16.45
N PRO A 86 -4.56 -10.07 16.53
CA PRO A 86 -5.72 -9.19 16.43
C PRO A 86 -5.71 -8.20 17.60
N GLY A 87 -5.88 -6.92 17.27
CA GLY A 87 -5.95 -5.79 18.19
C GLY A 87 -7.38 -5.29 18.38
N LEU A 88 -7.55 -3.97 18.51
CA LEU A 88 -8.84 -3.33 18.63
C LEU A 88 -9.68 -3.52 17.36
N SER A 89 -11.00 -3.53 17.53
CA SER A 89 -11.95 -3.62 16.43
C SER A 89 -13.15 -2.74 16.72
N GLY A 90 -13.75 -2.15 15.69
CA GLY A 90 -14.92 -1.32 15.91
C GLY A 90 -15.64 -0.92 14.63
N THR A 91 -16.77 -0.27 14.84
CA THR A 91 -17.50 0.46 13.80
C THR A 91 -17.43 1.95 14.12
N GLY A 92 -17.35 2.81 13.10
CA GLY A 92 -17.20 4.25 13.28
C GLY A 92 -15.76 4.68 13.59
N ASP A 93 -15.60 5.61 14.53
CA ASP A 93 -14.33 6.32 14.76
C ASP A 93 -13.25 5.41 15.34
N HIS A 94 -12.08 5.41 14.70
CA HIS A 94 -10.89 4.79 15.27
C HIS A 94 -10.32 5.69 16.37
N PRO A 95 -9.88 5.16 17.54
CA PRO A 95 -9.37 5.98 18.64
C PRO A 95 -8.03 6.69 18.39
N VAL A 96 -7.39 6.45 17.23
CA VAL A 96 -6.00 6.88 16.94
C VAL A 96 -5.91 7.45 15.54
N LEU A 97 -6.37 6.68 14.54
CA LEU A 97 -6.48 7.15 13.18
C LEU A 97 -7.65 8.14 13.09
N PRO A 98 -7.41 9.35 12.55
CA PRO A 98 -8.48 10.32 12.42
C PRO A 98 -9.46 9.83 11.36
N ARG A 99 -10.68 10.37 11.38
CA ARG A 99 -11.60 10.25 10.26
C ARG A 99 -11.01 10.89 9.01
N HIS A 100 -10.87 10.09 7.96
CA HIS A 100 -10.43 10.51 6.64
C HIS A 100 -10.72 9.41 5.62
N GLY A 101 -10.94 9.82 4.36
CA GLY A 101 -11.08 8.90 3.22
C GLY A 101 -12.00 7.72 3.51
N ASN A 102 -11.39 6.54 3.62
CA ASN A 102 -12.07 5.26 3.82
C ASN A 102 -12.76 5.13 5.19
N PHE A 103 -12.29 5.81 6.24
CA PHE A 103 -12.94 5.80 7.56
C PHE A 103 -14.21 6.67 7.64
N ASP A 104 -14.40 7.58 6.68
CA ASP A 104 -15.63 8.39 6.55
C ASP A 104 -16.57 7.85 5.46
N ASP A 105 -16.19 6.77 4.79
CA ASP A 105 -17.02 6.16 3.75
C ASP A 105 -18.24 5.48 4.42
N PRO A 106 -19.48 5.87 4.05
CA PRO A 106 -20.69 5.31 4.65
C PRO A 106 -20.90 3.82 4.35
N SER A 107 -20.12 3.24 3.43
CA SER A 107 -20.11 1.80 3.14
C SER A 107 -19.11 1.01 3.98
N LEU A 108 -18.36 1.67 4.88
CA LEU A 108 -17.49 0.99 5.83
C LEU A 108 -18.31 0.05 6.72
N ASP A 109 -17.96 -1.23 6.71
CA ASP A 109 -18.58 -2.23 7.58
C ASP A 109 -17.98 -2.15 8.99
N HIS A 110 -16.67 -2.36 9.10
CA HIS A 110 -15.91 -2.22 10.35
C HIS A 110 -14.41 -2.01 10.06
N TRP A 111 -13.65 -1.69 11.10
CA TRP A 111 -12.20 -1.69 11.10
C TRP A 111 -11.63 -2.66 12.15
N GLN A 112 -10.42 -3.16 11.92
CA GLN A 112 -9.68 -4.08 12.81
C GLN A 112 -8.19 -3.73 12.79
N ASP A 113 -7.61 -3.59 13.97
CA ASP A 113 -6.17 -3.50 14.16
C ASP A 113 -5.52 -4.87 14.20
N TYR A 114 -4.29 -4.93 13.73
CA TYR A 114 -3.40 -6.07 13.84
C TYR A 114 -2.07 -5.60 14.39
N GLY A 115 -1.72 -6.06 15.58
CA GLY A 115 -0.44 -5.77 16.22
C GLY A 115 0.70 -6.43 15.45
N LEU A 116 1.68 -5.61 15.07
CA LEU A 116 2.88 -5.98 14.31
C LEU A 116 4.16 -5.93 15.16
N GLY A 117 4.02 -5.61 16.45
CA GLY A 117 5.13 -5.51 17.40
C GLY A 117 5.92 -4.20 17.27
N ASN A 118 7.18 -4.25 17.70
CA ASN A 118 8.05 -3.08 17.74
C ASN A 118 8.97 -3.03 16.51
N PHE A 119 9.17 -1.82 15.98
CA PHE A 119 10.10 -1.58 14.88
C PHE A 119 11.31 -0.86 15.46
N THR A 120 12.36 -1.64 15.73
CA THR A 120 13.59 -1.20 16.40
C THR A 120 14.85 -1.60 15.63
N ARG A 121 14.72 -2.37 14.55
CA ARG A 121 15.85 -2.85 13.74
C ARG A 121 16.19 -1.86 12.63
N ASP A 122 17.49 -1.71 12.37
CA ASP A 122 18.05 -0.89 11.27
C ASP A 122 18.77 -1.81 10.27
N ASP A 123 18.06 -2.83 9.79
CA ASP A 123 18.62 -3.98 9.07
C ASP A 123 18.15 -4.11 7.61
N SER A 124 17.10 -3.39 7.25
CA SER A 124 16.44 -3.44 5.94
C SER A 124 16.76 -2.17 5.15
N PRO A 125 17.12 -2.25 3.86
CA PRO A 125 17.25 -1.05 3.03
C PRO A 125 15.87 -0.45 2.77
N ILE A 126 15.68 0.83 3.06
CA ILE A 126 14.41 1.53 2.86
C ILE A 126 14.58 2.73 1.91
N GLY A 127 13.49 3.07 1.23
CA GLY A 127 13.41 4.17 0.26
C GLY A 127 12.12 4.96 0.39
N ASP A 128 11.85 5.78 -0.62
CA ASP A 128 10.63 6.58 -0.72
C ASP A 128 9.61 5.82 -1.57
N PHE A 129 8.62 5.21 -0.91
CA PHE A 129 7.57 4.45 -1.58
C PHE A 129 6.34 5.33 -1.88
N ILE A 130 6.50 6.64 -2.06
CA ILE A 130 5.35 7.54 -2.28
C ILE A 130 4.64 7.34 -3.63
N THR A 131 5.36 7.02 -4.70
CA THR A 131 4.77 7.01 -6.07
C THR A 131 5.25 5.87 -6.94
N SER A 132 6.36 5.22 -6.58
CA SER A 132 6.96 4.12 -7.33
C SER A 132 7.77 3.24 -6.38
N PHE A 133 8.09 2.02 -6.81
CA PHE A 133 9.12 1.24 -6.14
C PHE A 133 10.47 1.97 -6.28
N PRO A 134 11.20 2.24 -5.18
CA PRO A 134 12.42 3.03 -5.23
C PRO A 134 13.49 2.38 -6.11
N LEU A 135 14.17 3.18 -6.93
CA LEU A 135 15.38 2.74 -7.66
C LEU A 135 16.64 2.81 -6.80
N SER A 136 16.57 3.47 -5.64
CA SER A 136 17.67 3.62 -4.70
C SER A 136 17.16 3.58 -3.27
N PHE A 137 17.89 2.89 -2.39
CA PHE A 137 17.61 2.78 -0.97
C PHE A 137 18.71 3.52 -0.22
N ASN A 138 18.48 4.79 0.09
CA ASN A 138 19.47 5.68 0.71
C ASN A 138 19.33 5.77 2.23
N SER A 139 18.41 5.01 2.83
CA SER A 139 18.30 4.83 4.27
C SER A 139 18.17 3.34 4.61
N THR A 140 18.18 3.05 5.90
CA THR A 140 17.94 1.72 6.44
C THR A 140 16.89 1.83 7.55
N GLY A 141 16.22 0.73 7.84
CA GLY A 141 15.15 0.64 8.82
C GLY A 141 14.71 -0.79 9.01
N GLN A 142 13.41 -0.98 9.24
CA GLN A 142 12.81 -2.29 9.38
C GLN A 142 11.65 -2.45 8.40
N ILE A 143 11.65 -3.55 7.64
CA ILE A 143 10.54 -3.96 6.79
C ILE A 143 9.90 -5.20 7.43
N ASN A 144 8.62 -5.10 7.76
CA ASN A 144 7.82 -6.27 8.12
C ASN A 144 6.88 -6.58 6.94
N ALA A 145 7.15 -7.67 6.22
CA ALA A 145 6.36 -8.09 5.07
C ALA A 145 5.39 -9.24 5.41
N TYR A 146 4.21 -9.20 4.80
CA TYR A 146 3.15 -10.19 5.01
C TYR A 146 2.59 -10.66 3.67
N ASP A 147 2.39 -11.97 3.53
CA ASP A 147 1.58 -12.55 2.47
C ASP A 147 0.12 -12.43 2.89
N VAL A 148 -0.61 -11.56 2.20
CA VAL A 148 -1.99 -11.19 2.50
C VAL A 148 -2.92 -11.95 1.58
N THR A 149 -3.99 -12.52 2.14
CA THR A 149 -5.11 -13.05 1.37
C THR A 149 -6.43 -12.48 1.89
N ILE A 150 -7.20 -11.88 0.98
CA ILE A 150 -8.53 -11.31 1.21
C ILE A 150 -9.57 -12.19 0.50
N THR A 151 -10.66 -12.51 1.18
CA THR A 151 -11.82 -13.21 0.61
C THR A 151 -13.12 -12.60 1.09
N GLY A 152 -14.17 -12.64 0.28
CA GLY A 152 -15.53 -12.21 0.65
C GLY A 152 -15.75 -10.69 0.73
N TRP A 153 -14.71 -9.92 1.03
CA TRP A 153 -14.75 -8.46 1.05
C TRP A 153 -14.70 -7.86 -0.36
N ASP A 154 -15.45 -6.78 -0.57
CA ASP A 154 -15.42 -6.02 -1.81
C ASP A 154 -14.10 -5.23 -1.91
N ARG A 155 -13.72 -4.60 -0.80
CA ARG A 155 -12.51 -3.79 -0.63
C ARG A 155 -12.00 -3.87 0.80
N VAL A 156 -10.68 -3.79 0.95
CA VAL A 156 -9.99 -3.61 2.22
C VAL A 156 -8.97 -2.49 2.04
N HIS A 157 -9.00 -1.52 2.94
CA HIS A 157 -7.99 -0.47 3.03
C HIS A 157 -7.10 -0.70 4.24
N PHE A 158 -5.83 -0.36 4.13
CA PHE A 158 -4.80 -0.55 5.12
C PHE A 158 -4.16 0.79 5.48
N ASP A 159 -4.13 1.05 6.77
CA ASP A 159 -3.38 2.12 7.42
C ASP A 159 -2.39 1.53 8.41
N ALA A 160 -1.39 2.29 8.81
CA ALA A 160 -0.53 1.92 9.91
C ALA A 160 -0.29 3.07 10.87
N TYR A 161 -0.18 2.72 12.15
CA TYR A 161 0.28 3.64 13.18
C TYR A 161 1.15 2.92 14.20
N GLY A 162 1.95 3.68 14.93
CA GLY A 162 2.74 3.17 16.05
C GLY A 162 3.10 4.30 17.00
N CYS A 163 3.72 3.96 18.12
CA CYS A 163 4.16 4.93 19.09
C CYS A 163 5.61 5.37 18.83
N GLY A 164 5.81 6.63 18.43
CA GLY A 164 7.15 7.19 18.19
C GLY A 164 7.79 7.87 19.39
N GLU A 165 6.98 8.22 20.40
CA GLU A 165 7.45 8.80 21.66
C GLU A 165 6.60 8.29 22.82
N GLY A 166 7.26 7.75 23.85
CA GLY A 166 6.61 7.12 25.00
C GLY A 166 7.12 5.70 25.23
N SER A 167 6.27 4.87 25.82
CA SER A 167 6.51 3.44 26.01
C SER A 167 5.35 2.64 25.42
N PRO A 168 5.49 1.31 25.26
CA PRO A 168 4.39 0.47 24.81
C PRO A 168 3.08 0.67 25.62
N THR A 169 3.19 0.97 26.92
CA THR A 169 2.02 1.12 27.79
C THR A 169 1.43 2.54 27.83
N THR A 170 2.17 3.55 27.36
CA THR A 170 1.73 4.95 27.38
C THR A 170 2.32 5.67 26.18
N CYS A 171 1.55 5.73 25.08
CA CYS A 171 1.99 6.47 23.92
C CYS A 171 1.77 7.97 24.09
N ALA A 172 2.85 8.75 24.08
CA ALA A 172 2.78 10.20 24.13
C ALA A 172 2.50 10.79 22.75
N LYS A 173 3.03 10.15 21.68
CA LYS A 173 2.84 10.60 20.31
C LYS A 173 2.76 9.44 19.32
N TYR A 174 1.60 9.32 18.69
CA TYR A 174 1.41 8.41 17.57
C TYR A 174 2.07 8.93 16.30
N VAL A 175 2.78 8.04 15.62
CA VAL A 175 3.27 8.19 14.26
C VAL A 175 2.35 7.38 13.36
N LYS A 176 1.94 7.96 12.24
CA LYS A 176 1.01 7.36 11.28
C LYS A 176 1.68 7.27 9.93
N ALA A 177 1.35 6.25 9.15
CA ALA A 177 1.63 6.28 7.72
C ALA A 177 0.95 7.54 7.13
N PRO A 178 1.65 8.33 6.30
CA PRO A 178 1.00 9.43 5.61
C PRO A 178 0.05 8.87 4.55
N PHE A 179 -1.01 9.61 4.26
CA PHE A 179 -2.07 9.14 3.36
C PHE A 179 -1.55 8.71 1.98
N SER A 180 -0.57 9.46 1.46
CA SER A 180 0.15 9.16 0.21
C SER A 180 0.95 7.86 0.20
N HIS A 181 0.95 7.12 1.31
CA HIS A 181 1.61 5.84 1.45
C HIS A 181 0.67 4.78 2.03
N ASP A 182 -0.63 5.03 2.08
CA ASP A 182 -1.59 4.01 2.48
C ASP A 182 -1.81 3.01 1.35
N ALA A 183 -2.39 1.86 1.68
CA ALA A 183 -2.53 0.73 0.77
C ALA A 183 -3.98 0.23 0.72
N ALA A 184 -4.44 -0.26 -0.43
CA ALA A 184 -5.77 -0.82 -0.60
C ALA A 184 -5.73 -2.06 -1.49
N GLY A 185 -6.45 -3.11 -1.08
CA GLY A 185 -6.63 -4.35 -1.82
C GLY A 185 -8.11 -4.71 -1.95
N GLY A 186 -8.52 -5.31 -3.06
CA GLY A 186 -9.90 -5.70 -3.26
C GLY A 186 -10.23 -6.06 -4.69
N SER A 187 -11.41 -6.63 -4.91
CA SER A 187 -11.85 -7.10 -6.23
C SER A 187 -12.42 -5.98 -7.12
N HIS A 188 -11.94 -4.75 -6.95
CA HIS A 188 -12.30 -3.70 -7.91
C HIS A 188 -11.60 -3.99 -9.24
N PRO A 189 -12.34 -4.18 -10.34
CA PRO A 189 -11.72 -4.18 -11.65
C PRO A 189 -11.12 -2.80 -11.83
N VAL A 190 -9.79 -2.71 -11.79
CA VAL A 190 -9.09 -1.57 -12.39
C VAL A 190 -9.61 -1.50 -13.82
N PRO A 191 -10.24 -0.39 -14.24
CA PRO A 191 -10.75 -0.28 -15.59
C PRO A 191 -9.62 -0.67 -16.55
N GLU A 192 -9.85 -1.67 -17.39
CA GLU A 192 -8.89 -2.01 -18.43
C GLU A 192 -8.50 -0.70 -19.11
N PRO A 193 -7.21 -0.34 -19.16
CA PRO A 193 -6.83 0.98 -19.60
C PRO A 193 -7.42 1.17 -20.99
N ALA A 194 -8.15 2.27 -21.20
CA ALA A 194 -8.82 2.59 -22.47
C ALA A 194 -7.86 2.48 -23.68
N SER A 195 -6.55 2.47 -23.44
CA SER A 195 -5.48 2.00 -24.30
C SER A 195 -5.77 0.71 -25.09
N LEU A 196 -6.38 -0.33 -24.49
CA LEU A 196 -6.71 -1.57 -25.22
C LEU A 196 -7.84 -1.35 -26.23
N LEU A 197 -8.83 -0.54 -25.86
CA LEU A 197 -9.93 -0.16 -26.73
C LEU A 197 -9.46 0.81 -27.84
N LEU A 198 -8.52 1.71 -27.52
CA LEU A 198 -7.86 2.62 -28.46
C LEU A 198 -6.95 1.84 -29.43
N LEU A 199 -6.22 0.85 -28.94
CA LEU A 199 -5.38 -0.04 -29.76
C LEU A 199 -6.26 -0.89 -30.70
N GLY A 200 -7.33 -1.48 -30.18
CA GLY A 200 -8.29 -2.25 -30.98
C GLY A 200 -8.95 -1.40 -32.07
N SER A 201 -9.46 -0.22 -31.71
CA SER A 201 -10.08 0.69 -32.68
C SER A 201 -9.09 1.26 -33.69
N GLY A 202 -7.84 1.55 -33.27
CA GLY A 202 -6.76 1.97 -34.16
C GLY A 202 -6.39 0.92 -35.21
N LEU A 203 -6.31 -0.36 -34.83
CA LEU A 203 -6.02 -1.47 -35.74
C LEU A 203 -7.16 -1.69 -36.76
N VAL A 204 -8.42 -1.59 -36.32
CA VAL A 204 -9.58 -1.66 -37.23
C VAL A 204 -9.58 -0.49 -38.21
N GLY A 205 -9.29 0.72 -37.74
CA GLY A 205 -9.14 1.90 -38.59
C GLY A 205 -8.04 1.75 -39.65
N LEU A 206 -6.87 1.21 -39.27
CA LEU A 206 -5.76 0.97 -40.19
C LEU A 206 -6.12 -0.06 -41.28
N ALA A 207 -6.82 -1.15 -40.89
CA ALA A 207 -7.27 -2.18 -41.82
C ALA A 207 -8.31 -1.63 -42.82
N ALA A 208 -9.25 -0.82 -42.34
CA ALA A 208 -10.25 -0.16 -43.19
C ALA A 208 -9.62 0.85 -44.16
N TRP A 209 -8.62 1.62 -43.70
CA TRP A 209 -7.88 2.56 -44.53
C TRP A 209 -7.10 1.86 -45.66
N ARG A 210 -6.38 0.77 -45.33
CA ARG A 210 -5.64 -0.03 -46.31
C ARG A 210 -6.55 -0.57 -47.43
N ASN A 211 -7.76 -1.02 -47.08
CA ASN A 211 -8.70 -1.57 -48.04
C ASN A 211 -9.34 -0.54 -48.97
N ARG A 212 -9.43 0.73 -48.54
CA ARG A 212 -9.99 1.82 -49.36
C ARG A 212 -8.98 2.47 -50.29
N PHE A 213 -7.72 2.61 -49.88
CA PHE A 213 -6.76 3.45 -50.61
C PHE A 213 -5.59 2.69 -51.24
N CYS A 214 -5.37 1.42 -50.88
CA CYS A 214 -4.25 0.63 -51.43
C CYS A 214 -4.69 -0.51 -52.37
N ARG A 215 -5.99 -0.65 -52.68
CA ARG A 215 -6.42 -1.58 -53.74
C ARG A 215 -6.05 -0.98 -55.09
N LYS A 216 -5.06 -1.57 -55.77
CA LYS A 216 -4.78 -1.27 -57.18
C LYS A 216 -6.05 -1.57 -58.00
N PRO A 217 -6.47 -0.69 -58.93
CA PRO A 217 -7.49 -1.04 -59.90
C PRO A 217 -7.01 -2.29 -60.65
N GLY A 218 -7.84 -3.33 -60.65
CA GLY A 218 -7.58 -4.54 -61.42
C GLY A 218 -7.61 -4.24 -62.93
N PRO A 219 -6.90 -5.03 -63.75
CA PRO A 219 -6.88 -4.87 -65.20
C PRO A 219 -8.25 -5.11 -65.84
#